data_AF-I3MP91-F1
#
_entry.id   AF-I3MP91-F1
#
_cell.length_a   1.000
_cell.length_b   1.000
_cell.length_c   1.000
_cell.angle_alpha   90.00
_cell.angle_beta   90.00
_cell.angle_gamma   90.00
#
_symmetry.space_group_name_H-M   'P 1'
#
loop_
_entity.id
_entity.type
_entity.pdbx_description
1 polymer ?
#
loop_
_entity_poly.entity_id
_entity_poly.type
_entity_poly.pdbx_seq_one_letter_code
_entity_poly.pdbx_strand_id
1 'polypeptide(L)'
;MGTINQQALDQLHYVREVTELIRAKSSSDPDEIEDGTEFVSFFPDFVWTVRDFTLELKFNGQFITEDQYLENALKLIKGNGSRVAMFNQPRECIRNFFPKRKCFVFDRPTNNKEHLAHIESISEEQLDPKFQEQTNSFSSYIFTQAKIK
;
A
#
# COMPACT_ATOMS: atom_id res chain seq x y z
N MET A 1 -8.75 1.18 -7.73
CA MET A 1 -8.13 0.16 -8.61
C MET A 1 -7.34 0.87 -9.71
N GLY A 2 -6.31 0.22 -10.24
CA GLY A 2 -5.52 0.71 -11.37
C GLY A 2 -4.24 1.47 -11.02
N THR A 3 -4.25 2.40 -10.06
CA THR A 3 -3.08 3.20 -9.69
C THR A 3 -3.15 3.70 -8.23
N ILE A 4 -2.01 4.14 -7.67
CA ILE A 4 -1.95 4.89 -6.42
C ILE A 4 -2.05 6.39 -6.75
N ASN A 5 -3.26 6.93 -6.67
CA ASN A 5 -3.54 8.36 -6.92
C ASN A 5 -3.95 9.07 -5.63
N GLN A 6 -4.19 10.39 -5.70
CA GLN A 6 -4.58 11.18 -4.53
C GLN A 6 -5.87 10.64 -3.88
N GLN A 7 -6.86 10.27 -4.68
CA GLN A 7 -8.11 9.72 -4.17
C GLN A 7 -7.89 8.43 -3.36
N ALA A 8 -7.02 7.53 -3.82
CA ALA A 8 -6.71 6.29 -3.10
C ALA A 8 -6.01 6.56 -1.75
N LEU A 9 -5.15 7.58 -1.70
CA LEU A 9 -4.46 8.01 -0.48
C LEU A 9 -5.41 8.74 0.48
N ASP A 10 -6.34 9.55 -0.03
CA ASP A 10 -7.36 10.22 0.77
C ASP A 10 -8.33 9.19 1.36
N GLN A 11 -8.76 8.19 0.57
CA GLN A 11 -9.58 7.09 1.05
C GLN A 11 -8.90 6.23 2.12
N LEU A 12 -7.58 6.33 2.26
CA LEU A 12 -6.83 5.73 3.35
C LEU A 12 -7.06 6.44 4.70
N HIS A 13 -8.09 7.27 4.86
CA HIS A 13 -8.57 7.76 6.16
C HIS A 13 -8.68 6.64 7.23
N TYR A 14 -8.99 5.41 6.82
CA TYR A 14 -8.97 4.24 7.71
C TYR A 14 -7.61 3.97 8.36
N VAL A 15 -6.50 4.23 7.65
CA VAL A 15 -5.15 4.14 8.24
C VAL A 15 -4.95 5.16 9.35
N ARG A 16 -5.51 6.37 9.23
CA ARG A 16 -5.48 7.35 10.31
C ARG A 16 -6.25 6.83 11.53
N GLU A 17 -7.45 6.30 11.35
CA GLU A 17 -8.26 5.74 12.45
C GLU A 17 -7.57 4.53 13.11
N VAL A 18 -7.03 3.61 12.30
CA VAL A 18 -6.26 2.46 12.80
C VAL A 18 -5.03 2.93 13.57
N THR A 19 -4.36 3.96 13.08
CA THR A 19 -3.20 4.54 13.76
C THR A 19 -3.59 5.20 15.08
N GLU A 20 -4.65 6.01 15.08
CA GLU A 20 -5.16 6.66 16.30
C GLU A 20 -5.59 5.60 17.32
N LEU A 21 -6.20 4.50 16.87
CA LEU A 21 -6.57 3.37 17.72
C LEU A 21 -5.35 2.62 18.27
N ILE A 22 -4.30 2.41 17.46
CA ILE A 22 -3.05 1.79 17.91
C ILE A 22 -2.38 2.70 18.94
N ARG A 23 -2.27 4.00 18.65
CA ARG A 23 -1.71 5.00 19.56
C ARG A 23 -2.44 5.03 20.90
N ALA A 24 -3.77 5.10 20.87
CA ALA A 24 -4.58 5.11 22.09
C ALA A 24 -4.42 3.85 22.95
N LYS A 25 -4.01 2.72 22.35
CA LYS A 25 -3.73 1.48 23.08
C LYS A 25 -2.30 1.36 23.58
N SER A 26 -1.37 2.10 22.98
CA SER A 26 0.05 2.05 23.32
C SER A 26 0.48 3.15 24.28
N SER A 27 -0.20 4.31 24.29
CA SER A 27 0.04 5.40 25.24
C SER A 27 -0.60 5.06 26.59
N SER A 28 0.20 4.91 27.64
CA SER A 28 -0.29 4.79 29.03
C SER A 28 -0.63 6.14 29.68
N ASP A 29 -0.27 7.27 29.07
CA ASP A 29 -0.49 8.62 29.61
C ASP A 29 -0.99 9.60 28.51
N PRO A 30 -2.06 10.39 28.73
CA PRO A 30 -2.66 11.25 27.71
C PRO A 30 -1.99 12.63 27.52
N ASP A 31 -0.99 13.00 28.34
CA ASP A 31 -0.34 14.32 28.33
C ASP A 31 1.07 14.35 27.71
N GLU A 32 1.63 13.22 27.27
CA GLU A 32 2.92 13.24 26.55
C GLU A 32 2.69 13.61 25.08
N ILE A 33 3.30 14.73 24.66
CA ILE A 33 3.45 15.08 23.24
C ILE A 33 4.53 14.15 22.67
N GLU A 34 4.17 12.89 22.45
CA GLU A 34 5.07 11.86 21.97
C GLU A 34 5.34 12.04 20.47
N ASP A 35 6.61 12.24 20.15
CA ASP A 35 7.14 12.10 18.79
C ASP A 35 6.71 10.70 18.30
N GLY A 36 5.98 10.63 17.18
CA GLY A 36 5.34 9.38 16.70
C GLY A 36 6.32 8.25 16.33
N THR A 37 7.59 8.41 16.67
CA THR A 37 8.73 7.53 16.47
C THR A 37 8.84 6.44 17.55
N GLU A 38 8.33 6.68 18.77
CA GLU A 38 8.51 5.74 19.89
C GLU A 38 7.61 4.49 19.78
N PHE A 39 6.50 4.58 19.03
CA PHE A 39 5.56 3.47 18.81
C PHE A 39 5.80 2.64 17.56
N VAL A 40 6.80 3.00 16.75
CA VAL A 40 7.05 2.41 15.42
C VAL A 40 7.27 0.89 15.47
N SER A 41 7.71 0.36 16.62
CA SER A 41 7.90 -1.08 16.84
C SER A 41 6.60 -1.89 16.93
N PHE A 42 5.48 -1.25 17.30
CA PHE A 42 4.17 -1.89 17.45
C PHE A 42 3.33 -1.87 16.17
N PHE A 43 3.72 -1.06 15.19
CA PHE A 43 2.97 -0.98 13.94
C PHE A 43 3.26 -2.19 13.04
N PRO A 44 2.21 -2.74 12.40
CA PRO A 44 2.40 -3.84 11.47
C PRO A 44 3.18 -3.36 10.24
N ASP A 45 3.82 -4.31 9.57
CA ASP A 45 4.37 -4.06 8.24
C ASP A 45 3.20 -3.78 7.28
N PHE A 46 3.37 -2.81 6.37
CA PHE A 46 2.31 -2.39 5.46
C PHE A 46 2.54 -2.91 4.05
N VAL A 47 1.53 -3.55 3.45
CA VAL A 47 1.60 -4.05 2.08
C VAL A 47 0.51 -3.40 1.25
N TRP A 48 0.89 -2.68 0.19
CA TRP A 48 -0.07 -2.10 -0.77
C TRP A 48 -0.18 -3.00 -2.00
N THR A 49 -1.36 -3.57 -2.23
CA THR A 49 -1.66 -4.36 -3.44
C THR A 49 -2.45 -3.52 -4.45
N VAL A 50 -1.87 -3.23 -5.62
CA VAL A 50 -2.55 -2.48 -6.68
C VAL A 50 -3.13 -3.45 -7.70
N ARG A 51 -4.46 -3.57 -7.70
CA ARG A 51 -5.21 -4.46 -8.60
C ARG A 51 -5.49 -3.80 -9.94
N ASP A 52 -5.58 -4.61 -10.99
CA ASP A 52 -5.82 -4.22 -12.39
C ASP A 52 -4.82 -3.14 -12.86
N PHE A 53 -3.54 -3.36 -12.56
CA PHE A 53 -2.47 -2.43 -12.90
C PHE A 53 -2.22 -2.43 -14.41
N THR A 54 -2.28 -1.24 -15.01
CA THR A 54 -2.16 -1.07 -16.48
C THR A 54 -1.02 -0.15 -16.89
N LEU A 55 -0.32 0.44 -15.91
CA LEU A 55 0.83 1.31 -16.19
C LEU A 55 2.08 0.47 -16.42
N GLU A 56 2.97 0.99 -17.26
CA GLU A 56 4.34 0.49 -17.28
C GLU A 56 5.08 1.02 -16.04
N LEU A 57 5.79 0.16 -15.31
CA LEU A 57 6.61 0.54 -14.17
C LEU A 57 7.86 1.31 -14.65
N LYS A 58 7.65 2.53 -15.11
CA LYS A 58 8.69 3.47 -15.51
C LYS A 58 8.55 4.80 -14.81
N PHE A 59 9.69 5.37 -14.45
CA PHE A 59 9.79 6.74 -13.95
C PHE A 59 10.96 7.42 -14.65
N ASN A 60 10.71 8.58 -15.26
CA ASN A 60 11.69 9.30 -16.08
C ASN A 60 12.37 8.42 -17.15
N GLY A 61 11.61 7.52 -17.77
CA GLY A 61 12.09 6.61 -18.82
C GLY A 61 12.87 5.39 -18.33
N GLN A 62 13.14 5.27 -17.02
CA GLN A 62 13.81 4.11 -16.43
C GLN A 62 12.80 3.17 -15.78
N PHE A 63 13.03 1.87 -15.92
CA PHE A 63 12.22 0.87 -15.21
C PHE A 63 12.43 0.96 -13.70
N ILE A 64 11.33 0.86 -12.96
CA ILE A 64 11.32 0.89 -11.50
C ILE A 64 10.67 -0.37 -10.94
N THR A 65 10.94 -0.69 -9.68
CA THR A 65 10.25 -1.77 -8.96
C THR A 65 8.87 -1.33 -8.46
N GLU A 66 8.02 -2.27 -8.03
CA GLU A 66 6.75 -1.93 -7.39
C GLU A 66 6.96 -1.10 -6.10
N ASP A 67 8.01 -1.41 -5.34
CA ASP A 67 8.34 -0.69 -4.11
C ASP A 67 8.77 0.76 -4.42
N GLN A 68 9.56 0.96 -5.48
CA GLN A 68 9.90 2.30 -5.96
C GLN A 68 8.67 3.05 -6.47
N TYR A 69 7.71 2.36 -7.10
CA TYR A 69 6.44 2.95 -7.50
C TYR A 69 5.65 3.46 -6.28
N LEU A 70 5.58 2.68 -5.19
CA LEU A 70 4.96 3.11 -3.93
C LEU A 70 5.68 4.30 -3.30
N GLU A 71 7.01 4.25 -3.19
CA GLU A 71 7.78 5.35 -2.60
C GLU A 71 7.67 6.65 -3.42
N ASN A 72 7.56 6.55 -4.75
CA ASN A 72 7.26 7.69 -5.61
C ASN A 72 5.85 8.25 -5.37
N ALA A 73 4.85 7.39 -5.19
CA ALA A 73 3.48 7.82 -4.88
C ALA A 73 3.37 8.50 -3.50
N LEU A 74 4.20 8.06 -2.53
CA LEU A 74 4.29 8.61 -1.18
C LEU A 74 5.24 9.81 -1.06
N LYS A 75 5.83 10.29 -2.17
CA LYS A 75 6.77 11.41 -2.15
C LYS A 75 6.06 12.70 -1.72
N LEU A 76 6.63 13.37 -0.72
CA LEU A 76 6.15 14.66 -0.25
C LEU A 76 6.52 15.77 -1.24
N ILE A 77 5.65 16.76 -1.38
CA ILE A 77 5.94 17.98 -2.13
C ILE A 77 6.40 19.08 -1.17
N LYS A 78 7.38 19.88 -1.62
CA LYS A 78 7.87 21.04 -0.88
C LYS A 78 6.92 22.22 -1.07
N GLY A 79 6.84 23.07 -0.05
CA GLY A 79 6.08 24.31 -0.09
C GLY A 79 5.24 24.50 1.16
N ASN A 80 4.68 25.69 1.30
CA ASN A 80 3.84 26.06 2.42
C ASN A 80 2.44 26.39 1.87
N GLY A 81 1.39 25.90 2.53
CA GLY A 81 0.00 26.20 2.15
C GLY A 81 -0.95 25.03 2.40
N SER A 82 -2.24 25.33 2.51
CA SER A 82 -3.28 24.34 2.84
C SER A 82 -3.33 23.17 1.86
N ARG A 83 -3.20 23.42 0.56
CA ARG A 83 -3.18 22.37 -0.47
C ARG A 83 -1.97 21.43 -0.33
N VAL A 84 -0.80 21.97 0.01
CA VAL A 84 0.41 21.16 0.25
C VAL A 84 0.24 20.31 1.50
N ALA A 85 -0.30 20.89 2.57
CA ALA A 85 -0.60 20.16 3.80
C ALA A 85 -1.60 19.02 3.55
N MET A 86 -2.71 19.27 2.85
CA MET A 86 -3.70 18.25 2.51
C MET A 86 -3.10 17.12 1.64
N PHE A 87 -2.22 17.46 0.70
CA PHE A 87 -1.54 16.46 -0.13
C PHE A 87 -0.53 15.63 0.69
N ASN A 88 0.28 16.27 1.52
CA ASN A 88 1.34 15.59 2.27
C ASN A 88 0.80 14.77 3.45
N GLN A 89 -0.27 15.21 4.11
CA GLN A 89 -0.79 14.57 5.32
C GLN A 89 -1.00 13.05 5.20
N PRO A 90 -1.75 12.50 4.21
CA PRO A 90 -1.93 11.05 4.12
C PRO A 90 -0.60 10.31 3.84
N ARG A 91 0.33 10.96 3.13
CA ARG A 91 1.66 10.39 2.83
C ARG A 91 2.54 10.35 4.06
N GLU A 92 2.55 11.42 4.85
CA GLU A 92 3.27 11.50 6.12
C GLU A 92 2.75 10.43 7.09
N CYS A 93 1.44 10.25 7.21
CA CYS A 93 0.86 9.19 8.02
C CYS A 93 1.42 7.81 7.62
N ILE A 94 1.31 7.43 6.35
CA ILE A 94 1.80 6.11 5.90
C ILE A 94 3.30 5.97 6.14
N ARG A 95 4.09 7.02 5.88
CA ARG A 95 5.55 7.00 6.02
C ARG A 95 5.99 6.85 7.48
N ASN A 96 5.30 7.54 8.39
CA ASN A 96 5.66 7.57 9.81
C ASN A 96 5.15 6.33 10.55
N PHE A 97 3.91 5.90 10.29
CA PHE A 97 3.31 4.79 11.02
C PHE A 97 3.74 3.43 10.51
N PHE A 98 4.07 3.30 9.22
CA PHE A 98 4.47 2.02 8.65
C PHE A 98 5.89 2.12 8.11
N PRO A 99 6.96 2.01 8.92
CA PRO A 99 8.34 2.16 8.43
C PRO A 99 8.71 1.10 7.38
N LYS A 100 8.14 -0.10 7.51
CA LYS A 100 8.27 -1.21 6.59
C LYS A 100 7.07 -1.23 5.67
N ARG A 101 7.31 -0.96 4.38
CA ARG A 101 6.29 -0.92 3.34
C ARG A 101 6.72 -1.78 2.17
N LYS A 102 5.78 -2.54 1.63
CA LYS A 102 5.96 -3.36 0.44
C LYS A 102 4.85 -3.05 -0.55
N CYS A 103 5.13 -3.11 -1.84
CA CYS A 103 4.16 -2.95 -2.89
C CYS A 103 4.12 -4.19 -3.78
N PHE A 104 2.93 -4.55 -4.22
CA PHE A 104 2.70 -5.53 -5.27
C PHE A 104 1.70 -4.96 -6.26
N VAL A 105 1.99 -5.09 -7.54
CA VAL A 105 1.04 -4.77 -8.61
C VAL A 105 0.54 -6.07 -9.21
N PHE A 106 -0.73 -6.08 -9.58
CA PHE A 106 -1.37 -7.23 -10.18
C PHE A 106 -2.01 -6.80 -11.49
N ASP A 107 -1.63 -7.49 -12.54
CA ASP A 107 -2.29 -7.38 -13.84
C ASP A 107 -3.73 -7.88 -13.72
N ARG A 108 -4.52 -7.66 -14.75
CA ARG A 108 -5.89 -8.15 -14.75
C ARG A 108 -5.86 -9.69 -14.74
N PRO A 109 -6.63 -10.36 -13.85
CA PRO A 109 -6.57 -11.83 -13.71
C PRO A 109 -6.88 -12.58 -15.01
N THR A 110 -7.77 -12.03 -15.84
CA THR A 110 -8.10 -12.55 -17.17
C THR A 110 -8.78 -11.45 -17.98
N ASN A 111 -8.72 -11.54 -19.31
CA ASN A 111 -9.42 -10.61 -20.21
C ASN A 111 -10.86 -11.03 -20.52
N ASN A 112 -11.25 -12.27 -20.16
CA ASN A 112 -12.61 -12.76 -20.36
C ASN A 112 -13.54 -12.24 -19.26
N LYS A 113 -14.60 -11.51 -19.65
CA LYS A 113 -15.57 -10.93 -18.71
C LYS A 113 -16.36 -11.98 -17.92
N GLU A 114 -16.75 -13.07 -18.57
CA GLU A 114 -17.49 -14.16 -17.91
C GLU A 114 -16.60 -14.84 -16.86
N HIS A 115 -15.32 -15.04 -17.19
CA HIS A 115 -14.36 -15.58 -16.23
C HIS A 115 -14.13 -14.65 -15.04
N LEU A 116 -14.04 -13.33 -15.25
CA LEU A 116 -13.92 -12.36 -14.15
C LEU A 116 -15.16 -12.35 -13.25
N ALA A 117 -16.36 -12.51 -13.82
CA ALA A 117 -17.60 -12.59 -13.04
C ALA A 117 -17.65 -13.84 -12.15
N HIS A 118 -16.93 -14.89 -12.53
CA HIS A 118 -16.87 -16.18 -11.85
C HIS A 118 -15.43 -16.54 -11.45
N ILE A 119 -14.63 -15.55 -11.06
CA ILE A 119 -13.17 -15.72 -10.87
C ILE A 119 -12.83 -16.79 -9.80
N GLU A 120 -13.73 -17.03 -8.86
CA GLU A 120 -13.56 -18.01 -7.79
C GLU A 120 -13.76 -19.46 -8.27
N SER A 121 -14.39 -19.67 -9.43
CA SER A 121 -14.74 -21.00 -9.94
C SER A 121 -14.00 -21.40 -11.23
N ILE A 122 -13.24 -20.49 -11.83
CA ILE A 122 -12.39 -20.81 -12.98
C ILE A 122 -11.10 -21.51 -12.54
N SER A 123 -10.49 -22.27 -13.44
CA SER A 123 -9.22 -22.94 -13.16
C SER A 123 -8.03 -21.98 -13.28
N GLU A 124 -6.93 -22.28 -12.59
CA GLU A 124 -5.74 -21.42 -12.57
C GLU A 124 -5.12 -21.27 -13.96
N GLU A 125 -5.24 -22.28 -14.83
CA GLU A 125 -4.77 -22.22 -16.22
C GLU A 125 -5.53 -21.21 -17.09
N GLN A 126 -6.71 -20.76 -16.64
CA GLN A 126 -7.51 -19.74 -17.31
C GLN A 126 -7.13 -18.31 -16.90
N LEU A 127 -6.24 -18.18 -15.90
CA LEU A 127 -5.70 -16.91 -15.45
C LEU A 127 -4.52 -16.48 -16.33
N ASP A 128 -4.31 -15.17 -16.41
CA ASP A 128 -3.13 -14.61 -17.04
C ASP A 128 -1.84 -15.12 -16.36
N PRO A 129 -0.86 -15.66 -17.11
CA PRO A 129 0.37 -16.20 -16.52
C PRO A 129 1.15 -15.19 -15.68
N LYS A 130 1.12 -13.90 -16.04
CA LYS A 130 1.78 -12.84 -15.27
C LYS A 130 1.06 -12.61 -13.95
N PHE A 131 -0.27 -12.62 -13.97
CA PHE A 131 -1.07 -12.53 -12.74
C PHE A 131 -0.81 -13.71 -11.80
N GLN A 132 -0.65 -14.93 -12.33
CA GLN A 132 -0.28 -16.11 -11.53
C GLN A 132 1.10 -15.92 -10.88
N GLU A 133 2.11 -15.48 -11.64
CA GLU A 133 3.46 -15.18 -11.12
C GLU A 133 3.41 -14.12 -10.00
N GLN A 134 2.68 -13.03 -10.20
CA GLN A 134 2.50 -11.95 -9.22
C GLN A 134 1.82 -12.47 -7.94
N THR A 135 0.79 -13.30 -8.08
CA THR A 135 0.07 -13.91 -6.94
C THR A 135 0.96 -14.86 -6.15
N ASN A 136 1.78 -15.67 -6.83
CA ASN A 136 2.73 -16.57 -6.18
C ASN A 136 3.84 -15.81 -5.44
N SER A 137 4.38 -14.75 -6.05
CA SER A 137 5.37 -13.85 -5.41
C SER A 137 4.81 -13.17 -4.17
N PHE A 138 3.60 -12.62 -4.26
CA PHE A 138 2.89 -12.02 -3.13
C PHE A 138 2.68 -13.03 -2.00
N SER A 139 2.14 -14.20 -2.31
CA SER A 139 1.82 -15.23 -1.31
C SER A 139 3.09 -15.71 -0.61
N SER A 140 4.15 -15.96 -1.37
CA SER A 140 5.47 -16.33 -0.84
C SER A 140 6.03 -15.27 0.10
N TYR A 141 5.91 -13.98 -0.27
CA TYR A 141 6.33 -12.88 0.59
C TYR A 141 5.53 -12.84 1.90
N ILE A 142 4.21 -12.94 1.85
CA ILE A 142 3.38 -12.91 3.05
C ILE A 142 3.70 -14.09 3.97
N PHE A 143 3.81 -15.31 3.43
CA PHE A 143 4.10 -16.50 4.25
C PHE A 143 5.51 -16.48 4.87
N THR A 144 6.46 -15.75 4.28
CA THR A 144 7.83 -15.68 4.80
C THR A 144 8.09 -14.46 5.70
N GLN A 145 7.44 -13.32 5.42
CA GLN A 145 7.73 -12.06 6.11
C GLN A 145 6.69 -11.70 7.18
N ALA A 146 5.49 -12.29 7.16
CA ALA A 146 4.49 -12.01 8.19
C ALA A 146 4.98 -12.51 9.56
N LYS A 147 5.02 -11.59 10.53
CA LYS A 147 5.40 -11.89 11.91
C LYS A 147 4.24 -12.63 12.61
N ILE A 148 4.59 -13.55 13.50
CA ILE A 148 3.63 -14.15 14.44
C ILE A 148 3.12 -13.02 15.35
N LYS A 149 1.80 -12.93 15.51
CA LYS A 149 1.13 -11.89 16.30
C LYS A 149 0.90 -12.34 17.74
#